data_AF-A0AA95MXW4-F1
#
_entry.id   AF-A0AA95MXW4-F1
#
_cell.length_a   1.000
_cell.length_b   1.000
_cell.length_c   1.000
_cell.angle_alpha   90.00
_cell.angle_beta   90.00
_cell.angle_gamma   90.00
#
_symmetry.space_group_name_H-M   'P 1'
#
loop_
_entity.id
_entity.type
_entity.pdbx_description
1 polymer ?
#
loop_
_entity_poly.entity_id
_entity_poly.type
_entity_poly.pdbx_seq_one_letter_code
_entity_poly.pdbx_strand_id
1 'polypeptide(L)'
;MKVFELIQDIFQPFMDGEKRPLNVMEVSNLWFFLLGTGTTMRNEEIGINLAQDPELKQILKDIRETVHIPIRDELKEFLMKEGVPFPQSTPEKPVGDYRNIPEGAKLK
;
A
#
# COMPACT_ATOMS: atom_id res chain seq x y z
N MET A 1 1.70 2.97 -44.82
CA MET A 1 1.87 3.68 -43.54
C MET A 1 3.00 4.67 -43.69
N LYS A 2 2.73 5.97 -43.54
CA LYS A 2 3.74 7.02 -43.77
C LYS A 2 4.55 7.20 -42.49
N VAL A 3 5.87 7.05 -42.57
CA VAL A 3 6.81 7.16 -41.43
C VAL A 3 6.60 8.43 -40.60
N PHE A 4 6.14 9.51 -41.24
CA PHE A 4 5.81 10.77 -40.58
C PHE A 4 4.65 10.66 -39.57
N GLU A 5 3.59 9.92 -39.90
CA GLU A 5 2.44 9.70 -39.00
C GLU A 5 2.88 8.90 -37.77
N LEU A 6 3.74 7.89 -37.96
CA LEU A 6 4.30 7.10 -36.86
C LEU A 6 5.13 7.95 -35.91
N ILE A 7 5.97 8.85 -36.44
CA ILE A 7 6.77 9.76 -35.61
C ILE A 7 5.84 10.72 -34.85
N GLN A 8 4.83 11.28 -35.50
CA GLN A 8 3.88 12.17 -34.84
C GLN A 8 3.12 11.46 -33.71
N ASP A 9 2.60 10.25 -33.94
CA ASP A 9 1.88 9.47 -32.92
C ASP A 9 2.75 9.09 -31.71
N ILE A 10 4.06 8.91 -31.92
CA ILE A 10 5.01 8.65 -30.84
C ILE A 10 5.26 9.91 -30.00
N PHE A 11 5.39 11.09 -30.62
CA PHE A 11 5.81 12.30 -29.92
C PHE A 11 4.66 13.17 -29.39
N GLN A 12 3.50 13.19 -30.06
CA GLN A 12 2.29 13.92 -29.63
C GLN A 12 1.94 13.77 -28.14
N PRO A 13 1.98 12.55 -27.57
CA PRO A 13 1.58 12.31 -26.18
C PRO A 13 2.56 12.82 -25.13
N PHE A 14 3.76 13.26 -25.56
CA PHE A 14 4.73 13.90 -24.69
C PHE A 14 4.60 15.43 -24.73
N MET A 15 3.75 15.98 -25.59
CA MET A 15 3.64 17.40 -25.90
C MET A 15 2.27 18.00 -25.59
N ASP A 16 1.22 17.18 -25.49
CA ASP A 16 -0.17 17.60 -25.23
C ASP A 16 -0.46 17.87 -23.74
N GLY A 17 0.39 17.39 -22.83
CA GLY A 17 0.23 17.60 -21.38
C GLY A 17 -0.95 16.85 -20.78
N GLU A 18 -1.63 16.01 -21.57
CA GLU A 18 -2.77 15.23 -21.14
C GLU A 18 -2.30 13.96 -20.42
N LYS A 19 -2.74 13.78 -19.17
CA LYS A 19 -2.44 12.59 -18.40
C LYS A 19 -3.26 11.42 -18.98
N ARG A 20 -2.58 10.46 -19.59
CA ARG A 20 -3.21 9.25 -20.13
C ARG A 20 -3.86 8.43 -19.02
N PRO A 21 -5.01 7.77 -19.28
CA PRO A 21 -5.59 6.82 -18.36
C PRO A 21 -4.61 5.67 -18.08
N LEU A 22 -4.64 5.15 -16.86
CA LEU A 22 -3.87 3.97 -16.51
C LEU A 22 -4.30 2.77 -17.33
N ASN A 23 -3.34 1.97 -17.78
CA ASN A 23 -3.63 0.68 -18.37
C ASN A 23 -4.03 -0.34 -17.28
N VAL A 24 -4.67 -1.43 -17.71
CA VAL A 24 -5.21 -2.45 -16.78
C VAL A 24 -4.12 -3.03 -15.87
N MET A 25 -2.89 -3.19 -16.35
CA MET A 25 -1.79 -3.74 -15.55
C MET A 25 -1.29 -2.73 -14.50
N GLU A 26 -1.22 -1.44 -14.84
CA GLU A 26 -0.90 -0.37 -13.89
C GLU A 26 -1.93 -0.28 -12.78
N VAL A 27 -3.23 -0.26 -13.14
CA VAL A 27 -4.33 -0.29 -12.18
C VAL A 27 -4.24 -1.53 -11.28
N SER A 28 -4.06 -2.70 -11.89
CA SER A 28 -3.99 -3.97 -11.15
C SER A 28 -2.83 -3.98 -10.15
N ASN A 29 -1.64 -3.55 -10.56
CA ASN A 29 -0.48 -3.53 -9.69
C ASN A 29 -0.64 -2.57 -8.51
N LEU A 30 -1.14 -1.36 -8.75
CA LEU A 30 -1.39 -0.39 -7.68
C LEU A 30 -2.49 -0.87 -6.71
N TRP A 31 -3.53 -1.49 -7.25
CA TRP A 31 -4.61 -2.07 -6.45
C TRP A 31 -4.12 -3.21 -5.55
N PHE A 32 -3.32 -4.13 -6.11
CA PHE A 32 -2.71 -5.21 -5.34
C PHE A 32 -1.71 -4.69 -4.32
N PHE A 33 -0.98 -3.63 -4.66
CA PHE A 33 -0.05 -3.00 -3.74
C PHE A 33 -0.79 -2.38 -2.54
N LEU A 34 -1.90 -1.68 -2.76
CA LEU A 34 -2.76 -1.17 -1.67
C LEU A 34 -3.32 -2.30 -0.79
N LEU A 35 -3.75 -3.41 -1.39
CA LEU A 35 -4.21 -4.59 -0.64
C LEU A 35 -3.06 -5.20 0.21
N GLY A 36 -1.87 -5.32 -0.37
CA GLY A 36 -0.67 -5.80 0.28
C GLY A 36 -0.26 -4.92 1.46
N THR A 37 -0.20 -3.59 1.26
CA THR A 37 0.09 -2.62 2.33
C THR A 37 -0.90 -2.75 3.48
N GLY A 38 -2.20 -2.84 3.20
CA GLY A 38 -3.22 -3.05 4.23
C GLY A 38 -3.00 -4.33 5.02
N THR A 39 -2.65 -5.43 4.34
CA THR A 39 -2.36 -6.72 4.97
C THR A 39 -1.11 -6.65 5.86
N THR A 40 -0.04 -6.02 5.37
CA THR A 40 1.18 -5.78 6.14
C THR A 40 0.88 -5.00 7.41
N MET A 41 0.09 -3.92 7.33
CA MET A 41 -0.28 -3.13 8.51
C MET A 41 -1.06 -3.92 9.56
N ARG A 42 -1.91 -4.87 9.15
CA ARG A 42 -2.57 -5.78 10.10
C ARG A 42 -1.58 -6.72 10.78
N ASN A 43 -0.59 -7.22 10.03
CA ASN A 43 0.47 -8.05 10.59
C ASN A 43 1.36 -7.26 11.55
N GLU A 44 1.60 -5.98 11.30
CA GLU A 44 2.30 -5.09 12.22
C GLU A 44 1.51 -4.87 13.49
N GLU A 45 0.20 -4.62 13.41
CA GLU A 45 -0.67 -4.51 14.59
C GLU A 45 -0.63 -5.80 15.44
N ILE A 46 -0.63 -6.97 14.79
CA ILE A 46 -0.42 -8.26 15.47
C ILE A 46 0.98 -8.30 16.09
N GLY A 47 2.03 -7.99 15.33
CA GLY A 47 3.41 -7.98 15.81
C GLY A 47 3.61 -7.07 17.03
N ILE A 48 3.03 -5.87 17.01
CA ILE A 48 3.03 -4.92 18.13
C ILE A 48 2.39 -5.55 19.37
N ASN A 49 1.25 -6.23 19.21
CA ASN A 49 0.57 -6.89 20.32
C ASN A 49 1.34 -8.10 20.88
N LEU A 50 2.12 -8.79 20.03
CA LEU A 50 2.86 -10.00 20.39
C LEU A 50 4.30 -9.74 20.88
N ALA A 51 4.91 -8.61 20.49
CA ALA A 51 6.31 -8.29 20.76
C ALA A 51 6.58 -8.11 22.25
N GLN A 52 7.59 -8.85 22.74
CA GLN A 52 8.09 -8.76 24.11
C GLN A 52 9.19 -7.70 24.23
N ASP A 53 10.08 -7.64 23.25
CA ASP A 53 11.14 -6.63 23.18
C ASP A 53 10.55 -5.23 22.93
N PRO A 54 10.77 -4.26 23.84
CA PRO A 54 10.35 -2.87 23.66
C PRO A 54 10.93 -2.21 22.39
N GLU A 55 12.16 -2.56 22.00
CA GLU A 55 12.82 -1.99 20.82
C GLU A 55 12.13 -2.48 19.55
N LEU A 56 11.94 -3.80 19.41
CA LEU A 56 11.17 -4.37 18.30
C LEU A 56 9.75 -3.77 18.21
N LYS A 57 9.06 -3.65 19.35
CA LYS A 57 7.72 -3.03 19.40
C LYS A 57 7.76 -1.58 18.89
N GLN A 58 8.81 -0.83 19.21
CA GLN A 58 8.97 0.54 18.74
C GLN A 58 9.25 0.58 17.23
N ILE A 59 10.15 -0.27 16.73
CA ILE A 59 10.43 -0.38 15.28
C ILE A 59 9.16 -0.69 14.50
N LEU A 60 8.34 -1.64 14.96
CA LEU A 60 7.08 -2.01 14.31
C LEU A 60 6.06 -0.85 14.30
N LYS A 61 6.00 -0.06 15.37
CA LYS A 61 5.17 1.16 15.39
C LYS A 61 5.71 2.21 14.43
N ASP A 62 7.01 2.45 14.47
CA ASP A 62 7.64 3.50 13.67
C ASP A 62 7.50 3.20 12.18
N ILE A 63 7.74 1.98 11.72
CA ILE A 63 7.58 1.63 10.30
C ILE A 63 6.12 1.70 9.85
N ARG A 64 5.17 1.29 10.71
CA ARG A 64 3.74 1.40 10.41
C ARG A 64 3.33 2.87 10.20
N GLU A 65 3.73 3.75 11.12
CA GLU A 65 3.36 5.18 11.11
C GLU A 65 4.12 5.99 10.05
N THR A 66 5.41 5.72 9.86
CA THR A 66 6.28 6.53 9.00
C THR A 66 6.39 6.03 7.56
N VAL A 67 6.04 4.76 7.29
CA VAL A 67 6.18 4.16 5.96
C VAL A 67 4.82 3.67 5.44
N HIS A 68 4.18 2.72 6.12
CA HIS A 68 3.01 2.04 5.54
C HIS A 68 1.73 2.87 5.54
N ILE A 69 1.48 3.67 6.58
CA ILE A 69 0.35 4.62 6.60
C ILE A 69 0.47 5.65 5.46
N PRO A 70 1.61 6.35 5.30
CA PRO A 70 1.79 7.27 4.18
C PRO A 70 1.59 6.62 2.81
N ILE A 71 2.19 5.45 2.58
CA ILE A 71 2.02 4.69 1.31
C ILE A 71 0.55 4.36 1.07
N ARG A 72 -0.16 3.83 2.07
CA ARG A 72 -1.59 3.50 1.97
C ARG A 72 -2.40 4.73 1.58
N ASP A 73 -2.14 5.87 2.21
CA ASP A 73 -2.93 7.09 2.02
C ASP A 73 -2.67 7.71 0.65
N GLU A 74 -1.41 7.75 0.21
CA GLU A 74 -1.04 8.18 -1.14
C GLU A 74 -1.68 7.30 -2.22
N LEU A 75 -1.63 5.98 -2.06
CA LEU A 75 -2.26 5.04 -3.00
C LEU A 75 -3.78 5.19 -3.04
N LYS A 76 -4.43 5.36 -1.87
CA LYS A 76 -5.88 5.57 -1.81
C LYS A 76 -6.27 6.87 -2.51
N GLU A 77 -5.55 7.95 -2.25
CA GLU A 77 -5.81 9.23 -2.90
C GLU A 77 -5.65 9.11 -4.42
N PHE A 78 -4.57 8.47 -4.86
CA PHE A 78 -4.30 8.27 -6.29
C PHE A 78 -5.37 7.41 -6.96
N LEU A 79 -5.67 6.22 -6.43
CA LEU A 79 -6.67 5.31 -7.00
C LEU A 79 -8.07 5.94 -7.00
N MET A 80 -8.41 6.74 -5.98
CA MET A 80 -9.67 7.49 -5.94
C MET A 80 -9.77 8.52 -7.07
N LYS A 81 -8.70 9.28 -7.33
CA LYS A 81 -8.64 10.26 -8.44
C LYS A 81 -8.76 9.60 -9.81
N GLU A 82 -8.23 8.38 -9.94
CA GLU A 82 -8.31 7.58 -11.16
C GLU A 82 -9.62 6.77 -11.29
N GLY A 83 -10.56 6.92 -10.32
CA GLY A 83 -11.87 6.26 -10.34
C GLY A 83 -11.81 4.74 -10.07
N VAL A 84 -10.72 4.25 -9.47
CA VAL A 84 -10.51 2.84 -9.18
C VAL A 84 -11.10 2.49 -7.80
N PRO A 85 -11.98 1.49 -7.69
CA PRO A 85 -12.53 1.07 -6.41
C PRO A 85 -11.46 0.42 -5.53
N PHE A 86 -11.52 0.68 -4.22
CA PHE A 86 -10.57 0.13 -3.28
C PHE A 86 -10.73 -1.37 -3.07
N PRO A 87 -9.65 -2.10 -2.76
CA PRO A 87 -9.73 -3.48 -2.32
C PRO A 87 -10.53 -3.62 -1.03
N GLN A 88 -11.20 -4.76 -0.86
CA GLN A 88 -11.74 -5.13 0.45
C GLN A 88 -10.57 -5.35 1.41
N SER A 89 -10.64 -4.70 2.57
CA SER A 89 -9.63 -4.80 3.62
C SER A 89 -10.24 -5.35 4.90
N THR A 90 -9.41 -5.97 5.72
CA THR A 90 -9.82 -6.44 7.05
C THR A 90 -9.73 -5.30 8.08
N PRO A 91 -10.60 -5.29 9.10
CA PRO A 91 -10.59 -4.26 10.14
C PRO A 91 -9.26 -4.24 10.92
N GLU A 92 -8.99 -3.10 11.56
CA GLU A 92 -7.84 -2.91 12.46
C GLU A 92 -7.90 -3.91 13.60
N LYS A 93 -6.74 -4.41 14.01
CA LYS A 93 -6.65 -5.28 15.17
C LYS A 93 -6.77 -4.44 16.44
N PRO A 94 -7.51 -4.93 17.45
CA PRO A 94 -7.60 -4.23 18.72
C PRO A 94 -6.22 -4.14 19.37
N VAL A 95 -6.00 -3.11 20.18
CA VAL A 95 -4.80 -2.97 21.00
C VAL A 95 -4.75 -4.10 22.01
N GLY A 96 -3.61 -4.77 22.12
CA GLY A 96 -3.38 -5.90 23.01
C GLY A 96 -2.06 -5.77 23.79
N ASP A 97 -1.84 -6.75 24.68
CA ASP A 97 -0.63 -6.86 25.49
C ASP A 97 -0.14 -8.32 25.45
N TYR A 98 1.14 -8.50 25.12
CA TYR A 98 1.80 -9.80 25.04
C TYR A 98 1.70 -10.60 26.35
N ARG A 99 1.51 -9.94 27.50
CA ARG A 99 1.32 -10.60 28.80
C ARG A 99 0.04 -11.46 28.85
N ASN A 100 -0.95 -11.14 28.02
CA ASN A 100 -2.21 -11.88 27.92
C ASN A 100 -2.17 -12.99 26.85
N ILE A 101 -1.01 -13.21 26.22
CA ILE A 101 -0.84 -14.13 25.10
C ILE A 101 -0.09 -15.40 25.54
N PRO A 102 -0.49 -16.60 25.05
CA PRO A 102 0.24 -17.85 25.32
C PRO A 102 1.71 -17.77 24.89
N GLU A 103 2.60 -18.40 25.66
CA GLU A 103 4.05 -18.25 25.48
C GLU A 103 4.56 -18.65 24.08
N GLY A 104 3.96 -19.68 23.47
CA GLY A 104 4.31 -20.13 22.12
C GLY A 104 3.84 -19.20 20.99
N ALA A 105 2.99 -18.21 21.29
CA ALA A 105 2.46 -17.26 20.31
C ALA A 105 3.08 -15.86 20.44
N LYS A 106 3.95 -15.63 21.42
CA LYS A 106 4.64 -14.34 21.60
C LYS A 106 5.75 -14.16 20.57
N LEU A 107 5.97 -12.91 20.16
CA LEU A 107 7.08 -12.54 19.30
C LEU A 107 8.26 -12.14 20.20
N LYS A 108 9.30 -12.99 20.20
CA LYS A 108 10.50 -12.84 21.04
C LYS A 108 11.53 -11.96 20.38
#